data_AF-A0A9X9S2I3-F1
#
_entry.id   AF-A0A9X9S2I3-F1
#
_cell.length_a   1.000
_cell.length_b   1.000
_cell.length_c   1.000
_cell.angle_alpha   90.00
_cell.angle_beta   90.00
_cell.angle_gamma   90.00
#
_symmetry.space_group_name_H-M   'P 1'
#
loop_
_entity.id
_entity.type
_entity.pdbx_description
1 polymer ?
#
loop_
_entity_poly.entity_id
_entity_poly.type
_entity_poly.pdbx_seq_one_letter_code
_entity_poly.pdbx_strand_id
1 'polypeptide(L)'
;MTASSNLTQVTYYRIYADSQGESHLDVVTVEQRLAQGAPPAAPFYISEDRAASKYRFYTFEPGWIGELHPAPTRQFLALMSGGVEVKTTDGTVHQFGPGDLVLLEDTSGKGHVTRNIGDGYATFFVVPVPIP
;
A
#
# COMPACT_ATOMS: atom_id res chain seq x y z
N MET A 1 1.30 -1.66 14.15
CA MET A 1 0.00 -2.37 14.23
C MET A 1 0.09 -3.51 15.23
N THR A 2 -0.91 -3.71 16.08
CA THR A 2 -1.12 -4.98 16.79
C THR A 2 -1.56 -6.03 15.77
N ALA A 3 -0.85 -7.16 15.68
CA ALA A 3 -1.26 -8.26 14.80
C ALA A 3 -2.72 -8.62 15.09
N SER A 4 -3.55 -8.71 14.04
CA SER A 4 -4.91 -9.25 14.16
C SER A 4 -4.83 -10.62 14.80
N SER A 5 -5.54 -10.83 15.91
CA SER A 5 -5.67 -12.14 16.55
C SER A 5 -6.54 -13.10 15.73
N ASN A 6 -7.13 -12.62 14.63
CA ASN A 6 -7.98 -13.39 13.74
C ASN A 6 -7.31 -13.59 12.37
N LEU A 7 -6.77 -14.80 12.15
CA LEU A 7 -6.05 -15.19 10.93
C LEU A 7 -6.92 -15.21 9.66
N THR A 8 -8.22 -14.93 9.76
CA THR A 8 -9.12 -14.79 8.61
C THR A 8 -9.11 -13.39 7.99
N GLN A 9 -8.43 -12.43 8.62
CA GLN A 9 -8.42 -11.03 8.17
C GLN A 9 -7.00 -10.50 8.10
N VAL A 10 -6.65 -9.93 6.95
CA VAL A 10 -5.41 -9.16 6.77
C VAL A 10 -5.75 -7.73 6.39
N THR A 11 -4.97 -6.77 6.89
CA THR A 11 -5.22 -5.36 6.63
C THR A 11 -4.10 -4.73 5.81
N TYR A 12 -4.46 -3.75 4.99
CA TYR A 12 -3.51 -2.88 4.30
C TYR A 12 -4.04 -1.44 4.30
N TYR A 13 -3.15 -0.46 4.07
CA TYR A 13 -3.55 0.95 4.00
C TYR A 13 -3.99 1.33 2.59
N ARG A 14 -4.95 2.23 2.47
CA ARG A 14 -5.43 2.75 1.19
C ARG A 14 -5.35 4.26 1.21
N ILE A 15 -4.77 4.83 0.16
CA ILE A 15 -4.81 6.27 -0.11
C ILE A 15 -5.75 6.50 -1.27
N TYR A 16 -6.80 7.29 -1.10
CA TYR A 16 -7.82 7.53 -2.12
C TYR A 16 -8.22 8.99 -2.17
N ALA A 17 -8.72 9.43 -3.33
CA ALA A 17 -9.28 10.76 -3.52
C ALA A 17 -10.79 10.77 -3.26
N ASP A 18 -11.32 11.78 -2.58
CA ASP A 18 -12.75 12.02 -2.43
C ASP A 18 -13.36 12.76 -3.64
N SER A 19 -14.65 13.08 -3.56
CA SER A 19 -15.36 13.82 -4.62
C SER A 19 -14.92 15.28 -4.77
N GLN A 20 -14.20 15.84 -3.79
CA GLN A 20 -13.63 17.18 -3.83
C GLN A 20 -12.17 17.18 -4.33
N GLY A 21 -11.60 15.99 -4.58
CA GLY A 21 -10.22 15.82 -5.01
C GLY A 21 -9.21 15.91 -3.86
N GLU A 22 -9.66 15.84 -2.60
CA GLU A 22 -8.80 15.69 -1.43
C GLU A 22 -8.38 14.22 -1.28
N SER A 23 -7.14 13.96 -0.89
CA SER A 23 -6.69 12.61 -0.54
C SER A 23 -6.90 12.31 0.93
N HIS A 24 -7.14 11.02 1.21
CA HIS A 24 -7.40 10.47 2.53
C HIS A 24 -6.65 9.16 2.71
N LEU A 25 -6.42 8.78 3.96
CA LEU A 25 -5.86 7.48 4.34
C LEU A 25 -6.91 6.65 5.09
N ASP A 26 -7.07 5.39 4.69
CA ASP A 26 -7.97 4.42 5.32
C ASP A 26 -7.29 3.06 5.45
N VAL A 27 -7.91 2.13 6.17
CA VAL A 27 -7.47 0.76 6.35
C VAL A 27 -8.49 -0.19 5.71
N VAL A 28 -8.02 -0.98 4.75
CA VAL A 28 -8.84 -2.01 4.11
C VAL A 28 -8.59 -3.35 4.79
N THR A 29 -9.68 -4.08 5.04
CA THR A 29 -9.64 -5.47 5.50
C THR A 29 -9.91 -6.41 4.33
N VAL A 30 -9.05 -7.40 4.15
CA VAL A 30 -9.20 -8.49 3.20
C VAL A 30 -9.56 -9.75 3.96
N GLU A 31 -10.69 -10.35 3.59
CA GLU A 31 -11.13 -11.63 4.12
C GLU A 31 -10.36 -12.78 3.47
N GLN A 32 -10.05 -13.78 4.29
CA GLN A 32 -9.43 -15.04 3.90
C GLN A 32 -10.27 -16.21 4.38
N ARG A 33 -10.17 -17.33 3.66
CA ARG A 33 -10.77 -18.60 4.04
C ARG A 33 -9.72 -19.69 4.07
N LEU A 34 -9.86 -20.64 4.98
CA LEU A 34 -9.05 -21.85 4.97
C LEU A 34 -9.40 -22.65 3.71
N ALA A 35 -8.42 -22.88 2.83
CA ALA A 35 -8.64 -23.61 1.59
C ALA A 35 -7.42 -24.47 1.23
N GLN A 36 -7.68 -25.48 0.41
CA GLN A 36 -6.65 -26.33 -0.19
C GLN A 36 -6.02 -25.63 -1.40
N GLY A 37 -5.24 -24.57 -1.15
CA GLY A 37 -4.71 -23.69 -2.22
C GLY A 37 -3.55 -24.27 -3.04
N ALA A 38 -2.80 -25.23 -2.49
CA ALA A 38 -1.66 -25.85 -3.17
C ALA A 38 -1.55 -27.36 -2.84
N PRO A 39 -2.41 -28.23 -3.41
CA PRO A 39 -2.28 -29.68 -3.23
C PRO A 39 -0.88 -30.17 -3.63
N PRO A 40 -0.21 -31.06 -2.84
CA PRO A 40 -0.73 -31.82 -1.70
C PRO A 40 -0.45 -31.20 -0.31
N ALA A 41 -0.04 -29.93 -0.23
CA ALA A 41 0.26 -29.28 1.06
C ALA A 41 -0.98 -29.21 1.97
N ALA A 42 -0.81 -28.99 3.28
CA ALA A 42 -1.96 -28.75 4.16
C ALA A 42 -2.73 -27.49 3.76
N PRO A 43 -4.05 -27.38 4.04
CA PRO A 43 -4.82 -26.16 3.83
C PRO A 43 -4.21 -24.94 4.55
N PHE A 44 -4.36 -23.76 3.95
CA PHE A 44 -3.93 -22.48 4.52
C PHE A 44 -4.95 -21.37 4.21
N TYR A 45 -4.87 -20.25 4.93
CA TYR A 45 -5.75 -19.11 4.73
C TYR A 45 -5.37 -18.37 3.45
N ILE A 46 -6.32 -18.22 2.52
CA ILE A 46 -6.13 -17.55 1.24
C ILE A 46 -7.31 -16.62 0.95
N SER A 47 -7.03 -15.46 0.37
CA SER A 47 -8.06 -14.56 -0.15
C SER A 47 -8.49 -14.99 -1.56
N GLU A 48 -9.42 -14.26 -2.17
CA GLU A 48 -9.71 -14.42 -3.59
C GLU A 48 -8.60 -13.81 -4.46
N ASP A 49 -8.45 -14.35 -5.67
CA ASP A 49 -7.55 -13.79 -6.68
C ASP A 49 -8.05 -12.42 -7.14
N ARG A 50 -7.11 -11.47 -7.22
CA ARG A 50 -7.33 -10.15 -7.82
C ARG A 50 -6.35 -9.98 -8.97
N ALA A 51 -6.79 -9.34 -10.05
CA ALA A 51 -5.98 -9.18 -11.25
C ALA A 51 -4.77 -8.26 -11.00
N ALA A 52 -3.60 -8.71 -11.41
CA ALA A 52 -2.36 -7.95 -11.53
C ALA A 52 -1.53 -8.55 -12.68
N SER A 53 -0.86 -7.72 -13.48
CA SER A 53 -0.14 -8.19 -14.68
C SER A 53 1.28 -7.65 -14.83
N LYS A 54 1.69 -6.71 -13.98
CA LYS A 54 3.01 -6.08 -14.00
C LYS A 54 3.54 -5.98 -12.57
N TYR A 55 4.86 -5.90 -12.44
CA TYR A 55 5.52 -5.53 -11.20
C TYR A 55 6.75 -4.68 -11.49
N ARG A 56 7.23 -3.97 -10.47
CA ARG A 56 8.46 -3.17 -10.51
C ARG A 56 9.00 -2.93 -9.11
N PHE A 57 10.22 -2.43 -9.03
CA PHE A 57 10.85 -1.99 -7.80
C PHE A 57 11.13 -0.50 -7.87
N TYR A 58 10.83 0.23 -6.80
CA TYR A 58 11.20 1.63 -6.63
C TYR A 58 12.13 1.78 -5.44
N THR A 59 12.99 2.79 -5.50
CA THR A 59 13.87 3.13 -4.41
C THR A 59 13.94 4.64 -4.26
N PHE A 60 13.74 5.12 -3.04
CA PHE A 60 13.96 6.52 -2.68
C PHE A 60 15.24 6.64 -1.87
N GLU A 61 16.12 7.54 -2.27
CA GLU A 61 17.32 7.89 -1.51
C GLU A 61 16.97 8.56 -0.17
N PRO A 62 17.87 8.54 0.83
CA PRO A 62 17.68 9.27 2.07
C PRO A 62 17.34 10.74 1.80
N GLY A 63 16.31 11.25 2.47
CA GLY A 63 15.88 12.64 2.30
C GLY A 63 15.14 12.96 1.01
N TRP A 64 14.88 11.99 0.13
CA TRP A 64 14.03 12.19 -1.04
C TRP A 64 12.62 12.64 -0.63
N ILE A 65 12.08 13.64 -1.33
CA ILE A 65 10.72 14.16 -1.14
C ILE A 65 10.06 14.26 -2.50
N GLY A 66 8.89 13.63 -2.64
CA GLY A 66 8.01 13.84 -3.79
C GLY A 66 7.21 15.14 -3.62
N GLU A 67 7.05 15.89 -4.70
CA GLU A 67 6.10 17.01 -4.75
C GLU A 67 4.67 16.52 -4.49
N LEU A 68 3.71 17.41 -4.24
CA LEU A 68 2.31 17.03 -4.13
C LEU A 68 1.80 16.55 -5.50
N HIS A 69 1.39 15.28 -5.61
CA HIS A 69 0.91 14.72 -6.88
C HIS A 69 -0.07 13.56 -6.69
N PRO A 70 -1.02 13.36 -7.62
CA PRO A 70 -1.81 12.13 -7.68
C PRO A 70 -0.93 10.94 -8.07
N ALA A 71 -1.28 9.75 -7.59
CA ALA A 71 -0.60 8.54 -8.00
C ALA A 71 -0.78 8.31 -9.53
N PRO A 72 0.27 7.96 -10.29
CA PRO A 72 0.17 7.86 -11.75
C PRO A 72 -0.72 6.70 -12.22
N THR A 73 -0.96 5.72 -11.36
CA THR A 73 -1.86 4.59 -11.58
C THR A 73 -2.21 3.95 -10.25
N ARG A 74 -3.27 3.15 -10.24
CA ARG A 74 -3.66 2.37 -9.06
C ARG A 74 -2.65 1.25 -8.83
N GLN A 75 -2.01 1.23 -7.66
CA GLN A 75 -0.89 0.32 -7.42
C GLN A 75 -0.67 0.03 -5.94
N PHE A 76 -0.34 -1.22 -5.64
CA PHE A 76 0.19 -1.61 -4.34
C PHE A 76 1.68 -1.30 -4.25
N LEU A 77 2.09 -0.77 -3.10
CA LEU A 77 3.46 -0.56 -2.67
C LEU A 77 3.68 -1.36 -1.38
N ALA A 78 4.52 -2.38 -1.43
CA ALA A 78 5.00 -3.10 -0.24
C ALA A 78 6.38 -2.56 0.13
N LEU A 79 6.51 -1.94 1.31
CA LEU A 79 7.83 -1.52 1.79
C LEU A 79 8.65 -2.74 2.17
N MET A 80 9.83 -2.86 1.55
CA MET A 80 10.79 -3.92 1.79
C MET A 80 11.90 -3.47 2.75
N SER A 81 12.28 -2.19 2.71
CA SER A 81 13.35 -1.61 3.55
C SER A 81 13.13 -0.11 3.75
N GLY A 82 13.82 0.46 4.74
CA GLY A 82 13.78 1.90 5.04
C GLY A 82 12.48 2.33 5.71
N GLY A 83 12.15 3.62 5.62
CA GLY A 83 10.92 4.17 6.16
C GLY A 83 10.49 5.42 5.40
N VAL A 84 9.20 5.54 5.14
CA VAL A 84 8.64 6.73 4.48
C VAL A 84 7.51 7.32 5.30
N GLU A 85 7.35 8.63 5.18
CA GLU A 85 6.17 9.34 5.65
C GLU A 85 5.31 9.72 4.44
N VAL A 86 4.00 9.52 4.56
CA VAL A 86 3.03 10.02 3.59
C VAL A 86 2.11 11.02 4.28
N LYS A 87 1.88 12.14 3.60
CA LYS A 87 0.92 13.16 3.99
C LYS A 87 -0.15 13.31 2.93
N THR A 88 -1.40 13.09 3.32
CA THR A 88 -2.59 13.33 2.51
C THR A 88 -3.08 14.77 2.67
N THR A 89 -3.94 15.23 1.77
CA THR A 89 -4.36 16.65 1.75
C THR A 89 -5.38 17.00 2.81
N ASP A 90 -6.07 16.01 3.39
CA ASP A 90 -6.88 16.18 4.60
C ASP A 90 -6.04 16.41 5.89
N GLY A 91 -4.71 16.36 5.76
CA GLY A 91 -3.77 16.60 6.85
C GLY A 91 -3.33 15.34 7.58
N THR A 92 -3.86 14.17 7.22
CA THR A 92 -3.39 12.90 7.80
C THR A 92 -1.93 12.65 7.42
N VAL A 93 -1.14 12.25 8.42
CA VAL A 93 0.26 11.87 8.25
C VAL A 93 0.45 10.46 8.78
N HIS A 94 1.10 9.61 8.00
CA HIS A 94 1.38 8.23 8.39
C HIS A 94 2.79 7.83 8.01
N GLN A 95 3.46 7.09 8.88
CA GLN A 95 4.80 6.56 8.65
C GLN A 95 4.71 5.06 8.35
N PHE A 96 5.21 4.67 7.18
CA PHE A 96 5.29 3.29 6.74
C PHE A 96 6.71 2.75 6.90
N GLY A 97 6.82 1.47 7.27
CA GLY A 97 8.05 0.71 7.38
C GLY A 97 7.96 -0.66 6.72
N PRO A 98 9.00 -1.49 6.85
CA PRO A 98 9.04 -2.81 6.23
C PRO A 98 7.90 -3.70 6.73
N GLY A 99 7.20 -4.34 5.79
CA GLY A 99 6.01 -5.15 6.08
C GLY A 99 4.69 -4.40 5.93
N ASP A 100 4.69 -3.07 5.84
CA ASP A 100 3.50 -2.31 5.48
C ASP A 100 3.19 -2.45 3.98
N LEU A 101 1.89 -2.55 3.70
CA LEU A 101 1.33 -2.55 2.36
C LEU A 101 0.39 -1.35 2.22
N VAL A 102 0.61 -0.54 1.18
CA VAL A 102 -0.28 0.57 0.84
C VAL A 102 -0.77 0.45 -0.59
N LEU A 103 -2.07 0.65 -0.79
CA LEU A 103 -2.71 0.78 -2.08
C LEU A 103 -2.89 2.26 -2.38
N LEU A 104 -2.22 2.74 -3.42
CA LEU A 104 -2.44 4.07 -3.95
C LEU A 104 -3.59 4.02 -4.96
N GLU A 105 -4.66 4.75 -4.68
CA GLU A 105 -5.90 4.88 -5.47
C GLU A 105 -6.27 6.34 -5.73
N ASP A 106 -5.55 7.29 -5.14
CA ASP A 106 -5.67 8.73 -5.37
C ASP A 106 -5.04 9.12 -6.73
N THR A 107 -5.52 8.49 -7.80
CA THR A 107 -5.03 8.69 -9.17
C THR A 107 -5.60 9.95 -9.85
N SER A 108 -6.35 10.74 -9.09
CA SER A 108 -6.95 12.00 -9.47
C SER A 108 -6.97 12.95 -8.28
N GLY A 109 -7.34 14.21 -8.50
CA GLY A 109 -7.33 15.23 -7.45
C GLY A 109 -5.91 15.70 -7.13
N LYS A 110 -5.71 16.16 -5.89
CA LYS A 110 -4.44 16.74 -5.43
C LYS A 110 -3.37 15.69 -5.15
N GLY A 111 -3.79 14.49 -4.74
CA GLY A 111 -2.91 13.37 -4.41
C GLY A 111 -2.22 13.50 -3.06
N HIS A 112 -0.97 13.05 -2.92
CA HIS A 112 -0.27 13.01 -1.64
C HIS A 112 1.20 13.46 -1.77
N VAL A 113 1.86 13.64 -0.63
CA VAL A 113 3.31 13.84 -0.53
C VAL A 113 3.92 12.61 0.12
N THR A 114 4.99 12.08 -0.45
CA THR A 114 5.79 11.00 0.14
C THR A 114 7.21 11.50 0.41
N ARG A 115 7.76 11.17 1.57
CA ARG A 115 9.13 11.48 1.97
C ARG A 115 9.84 10.26 2.50
N ASN A 116 11.08 10.01 2.07
CA ASN A 116 11.97 9.10 2.80
C ASN A 116 12.46 9.80 4.08
N ILE A 117 12.11 9.22 5.22
CA ILE A 117 12.43 9.76 6.56
C ILE A 117 13.61 9.02 7.23
N GLY A 118 14.13 7.97 6.60
CA GLY A 118 15.26 7.21 7.11
C GLY A 118 16.61 7.69 6.57
N ASP A 119 17.68 7.26 7.24
CA ASP A 119 19.07 7.49 6.81
C ASP A 119 19.53 6.53 5.68
N GLY A 120 18.67 5.59 5.29
CA GLY A 120 18.92 4.58 4.25
C GLY A 120 17.90 4.63 3.12
N TYR A 121 18.13 3.81 2.09
CA TYR A 121 17.21 3.66 0.97
C TYR A 121 15.87 3.03 1.39
N ALA A 122 14.78 3.68 1.04
CA ALA A 122 13.45 3.10 1.13
C ALA A 122 13.12 2.36 -0.17
N THR A 123 12.97 1.04 -0.10
CA THR A 123 12.76 0.18 -1.28
C THR A 123 11.38 -0.46 -1.25
N PHE A 124 10.74 -0.51 -2.40
CA PHE A 124 9.37 -0.98 -2.56
C PHE A 124 9.29 -2.09 -3.61
N PHE A 125 8.48 -3.11 -3.33
CA PHE A 125 7.90 -3.94 -4.37
C PHE A 125 6.55 -3.33 -4.79
N VAL A 126 6.35 -3.14 -6.10
CA VAL A 126 5.22 -2.40 -6.63
C VAL A 126 4.44 -3.23 -7.62
N VAL A 127 3.13 -3.33 -7.41
CA VAL A 127 2.21 -4.10 -8.25
C VAL A 127 1.06 -3.20 -8.71
N PRO A 128 1.08 -2.72 -9.97
CA PRO A 128 -0.08 -2.07 -10.57
C PRO A 128 -1.28 -3.01 -10.66
N VAL A 129 -2.47 -2.49 -10.39
CA VAL A 129 -3.74 -3.22 -10.40
C VAL A 129 -4.79 -2.43 -11.19
N PRO A 130 -5.80 -3.07 -11.81
CA PRO A 130 -6.85 -2.37 -12.53
C PRO A 130 -7.60 -1.38 -11.64
N ILE A 131 -8.05 -0.27 -12.22
CA ILE A 131 -9.05 0.62 -11.61
C ILE A 131 -10.37 -0.16 -11.50
N PRO A 132 -11.12 -0.03 -10.38
CA PRO A 132 -12.43 -0.66 -10.22
C PRO A 132 -13.43 -0.32 -11.34
#